data_AF-A0A2N1XPK5-F1
#
_entry.id   AF-A0A2N1XPK5-F1
#
_cell.length_a   1.000
_cell.length_b   1.000
_cell.length_c   1.000
_cell.angle_alpha   90.00
_cell.angle_beta   90.00
_cell.angle_gamma   90.00
#
_symmetry.space_group_name_H-M   'P 1'
#
loop_
_entity.id
_entity.type
_entity.pdbx_description
1 polymer ?
#
loop_
_entity_poly.entity_id
_entity_poly.type
_entity_poly.pdbx_seq_one_letter_code
_entity_poly.pdbx_strand_id
1 'polypeptide(L)'
;MCVLSLGTSSGWPGSAAFAEATPTVPAPGYGTLAFTPPVPGSYRLPILGRAADGRVLADTAESVNLHDLMGDKIVLLSFIYATCSDINGCFLATAVFHKIKRRLQQQPELSGQLRLLTLSFDPQHDGPEQMRRYSEGFADKMVDWRFLTTALEAELEPILAHYGQNIQKIYDAQGSFTGSFSHNLRVYLIDRDKNLRNIYSTAFLHPDTLINDIKTLLQEPPQNRPSASAMLTGPVDKAVDLMETIRRPPLGLPPVPQPLDNPVTEKKIQLGRKLFFDRRLSLNDTLSCALCHIPEQGFTSQEMQTAVGIEGRTVRRNSPTLYNVAYANTLFHDSRETTLEQQVWGPLLAPNEMGNPAIGSIIEKIKHTDNYLALFEQAFGQRPDMATIGMAITSYERTLNSANSAFDRWYYGKDKQALNAAARRGFELFTGKAHCSRCHTISQQHALFTDNALHNTGIGYADSMAPVMTPQKLEIAPGIIIEVDKKQLVSVSEVKPNDLGRYEITQNPADRWRYKTPSLRNIGLTAPYMHNGSLATLEDVLVFYNEGGIANENLDPLLEPLKLNDNELSDLKAFLEALTGDNTVELVADALTAPIGDSE
;
A
#
# COMPACT_ATOMS: atom_id res chain seq x y z
N MET A 1 -81.33 28.80 5.39
CA MET A 1 -81.44 27.58 4.55
C MET A 1 -81.88 28.04 3.16
N CYS A 2 -81.19 27.60 2.11
CA CYS A 2 -80.95 28.29 0.81
C CYS A 2 -79.81 29.33 0.88
N VAL A 3 -78.79 29.21 0.01
CA VAL A 3 -78.62 29.99 -1.25
C VAL A 3 -77.49 29.36 -2.09
N LEU A 4 -77.75 29.21 -3.40
CA LEU A 4 -76.82 28.91 -4.50
C LEU A 4 -75.82 30.05 -4.76
N SER A 5 -74.61 29.78 -5.30
CA SER A 5 -74.12 30.49 -6.50
C SER A 5 -72.78 29.93 -7.01
N LEU A 6 -72.72 29.80 -8.34
CA LEU A 6 -71.53 29.65 -9.18
C LEU A 6 -70.63 30.89 -9.13
N GLY A 7 -69.32 30.71 -9.38
CA GLY A 7 -68.37 31.79 -9.60
C GLY A 7 -67.04 31.29 -10.21
N THR A 8 -66.82 31.61 -11.47
CA THR A 8 -65.61 31.40 -12.28
C THR A 8 -64.39 32.14 -11.72
N SER A 9 -63.19 31.55 -11.73
CA SER A 9 -61.96 32.31 -12.03
C SER A 9 -60.82 31.42 -12.52
N SER A 10 -60.25 31.90 -13.61
CA SER A 10 -59.01 31.52 -14.28
C SER A 10 -57.78 31.64 -13.36
N GLY A 11 -56.87 30.66 -13.45
CA GLY A 11 -55.54 30.79 -12.88
C GLY A 11 -54.67 29.57 -13.21
N TRP A 12 -53.85 29.68 -14.26
CA TRP A 12 -52.71 28.80 -14.44
C TRP A 12 -51.74 28.97 -13.25
N PRO A 13 -51.32 27.90 -12.55
CA PRO A 13 -50.22 28.01 -11.62
C PRO A 13 -48.89 27.98 -12.39
N GLY A 14 -48.17 29.09 -12.21
CA GLY A 14 -46.82 29.42 -12.62
C GLY A 14 -45.85 28.29 -12.93
N SER A 15 -45.07 28.56 -13.99
CA SER A 15 -43.75 28.02 -14.28
C SER A 15 -42.93 27.78 -13.00
N ALA A 16 -42.73 26.51 -12.65
CA ALA A 16 -41.63 26.13 -11.77
C ALA A 16 -40.32 26.46 -12.50
N ALA A 17 -39.54 27.36 -11.92
CA ALA A 17 -38.19 27.62 -12.37
C ALA A 17 -37.39 26.32 -12.28
N PHE A 18 -36.87 25.86 -13.42
CA PHE A 18 -35.81 24.86 -13.43
C PHE A 18 -34.62 25.47 -12.69
N ALA A 19 -34.25 24.87 -11.55
CA ALA A 19 -32.97 25.18 -10.93
C ALA A 19 -31.88 24.80 -11.95
N GLU A 20 -31.11 25.79 -12.39
CA GLU A 20 -29.95 25.58 -13.24
C GLU A 20 -28.99 24.63 -12.50
N ALA A 21 -28.78 23.45 -13.08
CA ALA A 21 -27.75 22.53 -12.61
C ALA A 21 -26.40 23.24 -12.71
N THR A 22 -25.70 23.38 -11.59
CA THR A 22 -24.34 23.91 -11.56
C THR A 22 -23.47 23.00 -12.42
N PRO A 23 -22.70 23.52 -13.39
CA PRO A 23 -21.90 22.68 -14.27
C PRO A 23 -20.91 21.87 -13.42
N THR A 24 -20.98 20.54 -13.54
CA THR A 24 -20.09 19.63 -12.84
C THR A 24 -18.68 19.79 -13.39
N VAL A 25 -17.74 20.20 -12.53
CA VAL A 25 -16.33 20.30 -12.89
C VAL A 25 -15.80 18.87 -13.09
N PRO A 26 -15.24 18.51 -14.26
CA PRO A 26 -14.90 17.12 -14.59
C PRO A 26 -13.86 16.47 -13.67
N ALA A 27 -12.93 17.27 -13.13
CA ALA A 27 -11.92 16.87 -12.16
C ALA A 27 -11.43 18.09 -11.36
N PRO A 28 -10.92 17.92 -10.12
CA PRO A 28 -10.54 19.02 -9.24
C PRO A 28 -9.56 20.01 -9.89
N GLY A 29 -8.57 19.52 -10.64
CA GLY A 29 -7.57 20.36 -11.31
C GLY A 29 -8.11 21.38 -12.31
N TYR A 30 -9.36 21.24 -12.77
CA TYR A 30 -10.03 22.24 -13.61
C TYR A 30 -10.61 23.42 -12.83
N GLY A 31 -11.05 23.19 -11.60
CA GLY A 31 -11.75 24.16 -10.76
C GLY A 31 -10.87 24.87 -9.73
N THR A 32 -11.53 25.41 -8.70
CA THR A 32 -10.91 25.90 -7.48
C THR A 32 -10.65 24.74 -6.53
N LEU A 33 -9.51 24.75 -5.83
CA LEU A 33 -9.22 23.76 -4.80
C LEU A 33 -10.30 23.83 -3.70
N ALA A 34 -10.94 22.70 -3.42
CA ALA A 34 -12.05 22.63 -2.47
C ALA A 34 -11.62 22.68 -0.99
N PHE A 35 -10.32 22.72 -0.73
CA PHE A 35 -9.74 22.75 0.61
C PHE A 35 -8.51 23.67 0.65
N THR A 36 -8.09 24.04 1.85
CA THR A 36 -6.87 24.83 2.04
C THR A 36 -5.67 23.88 2.07
N PRO A 37 -4.70 23.99 1.14
CA PRO A 37 -3.54 23.11 1.14
C PRO A 37 -2.63 23.43 2.34
N PRO A 38 -1.92 22.43 2.88
CA PRO A 38 -1.03 22.62 4.03
C PRO A 38 0.05 23.66 3.73
N VAL A 39 0.50 24.37 4.76
CA VAL A 39 1.53 25.40 4.62
C VAL A 39 2.82 24.75 4.13
N PRO A 40 3.47 25.25 3.06
CA PRO A 40 4.73 24.67 2.59
C PRO A 40 5.78 24.58 3.70
N GLY A 41 6.42 23.42 3.82
CA GLY A 41 7.40 23.13 4.89
C GLY A 41 6.80 22.66 6.22
N SER A 42 5.46 22.66 6.39
CA SER A 42 4.82 22.12 7.60
C SER A 42 4.71 20.60 7.62
N TYR A 43 5.10 19.94 6.55
CA TYR A 43 5.05 18.49 6.34
C TYR A 43 6.29 18.06 5.54
N ARG A 44 6.54 16.75 5.46
CA ARG A 44 7.62 16.18 4.64
C ARG A 44 7.03 15.21 3.63
N LEU A 45 7.63 15.18 2.45
CA LEU A 45 7.26 14.22 1.42
C LEU A 45 8.16 12.98 1.54
N PRO A 46 7.61 11.76 1.67
CA PRO A 46 8.42 10.56 1.76
C PRO A 46 9.21 10.33 0.46
N ILE A 47 10.26 9.51 0.53
CA ILE A 47 10.88 8.94 -0.66
C ILE A 47 10.09 7.67 -1.01
N LEU A 48 9.41 7.69 -2.15
CA LEU A 48 8.58 6.60 -2.67
C LEU A 48 9.37 5.61 -3.55
N GLY A 49 10.57 6.00 -3.99
CA GLY A 49 11.42 5.21 -4.87
C GLY A 49 12.39 6.09 -5.64
N ARG A 50 13.15 5.50 -6.57
CA ARG A 50 14.02 6.23 -7.51
C ARG A 50 13.27 6.50 -8.81
N ALA A 51 13.53 7.64 -9.44
CA ALA A 51 13.05 7.95 -10.78
C ALA A 51 13.77 7.06 -11.81
N ALA A 52 13.02 6.50 -12.77
CA ALA A 52 13.62 5.70 -13.84
C ALA A 52 14.52 6.56 -14.72
N ASP A 53 15.61 5.97 -15.23
CA ASP A 53 16.39 6.52 -16.32
C ASP A 53 16.12 5.76 -17.62
N GLY A 54 16.42 6.38 -18.75
CA GLY A 54 16.26 5.76 -20.06
C GLY A 54 16.47 6.75 -21.19
N ARG A 55 16.69 6.22 -22.39
CA ARG A 55 16.87 7.05 -23.59
C ARG A 55 15.52 7.60 -24.06
N VAL A 56 15.46 8.90 -24.21
CA VAL A 56 14.30 9.64 -24.72
C VAL A 56 14.74 10.58 -25.85
N LEU A 57 13.79 10.93 -26.70
CA LEU A 57 13.94 11.91 -27.76
C LEU A 57 13.24 13.20 -27.34
N ALA A 58 13.97 14.31 -27.38
CA ALA A 58 13.38 15.64 -27.20
C ALA A 58 12.66 16.12 -28.47
N ASP A 59 11.96 17.25 -28.35
CA ASP A 59 11.30 17.96 -29.45
C ASP A 59 12.27 18.40 -30.58
N THR A 60 13.58 18.42 -30.32
CA THR A 60 14.65 18.64 -31.30
C THR A 60 15.10 17.38 -32.04
N ALA A 61 14.51 16.21 -31.75
CA ALA A 61 14.96 14.88 -32.16
C ALA A 61 16.35 14.49 -31.63
N GLU A 62 16.86 15.21 -30.63
CA GLU A 62 18.07 14.85 -29.91
C GLU A 62 17.78 13.68 -28.95
N SER A 63 18.62 12.65 -29.00
CA SER A 63 18.57 11.52 -28.05
C SER A 63 19.38 11.85 -26.81
N VAL A 64 18.73 11.76 -25.65
CA VAL A 64 19.28 12.12 -24.34
C VAL A 64 18.77 11.15 -23.28
N ASN A 65 19.49 11.00 -22.17
CA ASN A 65 18.97 10.24 -21.04
C ASN A 65 17.98 11.09 -20.23
N LEU A 66 16.97 10.45 -19.68
CA LEU A 66 15.94 11.10 -18.90
C LEU A 66 16.52 11.76 -17.64
N HIS A 67 17.50 11.14 -16.97
CA HIS A 67 18.18 11.73 -15.81
C HIS A 67 18.99 12.99 -16.16
N ASP A 68 19.65 13.00 -17.31
CA ASP A 68 20.37 14.18 -17.82
C ASP A 68 19.39 15.34 -18.06
N LEU A 69 18.21 15.02 -18.60
CA LEU A 69 17.10 15.96 -18.74
C LEU A 69 16.47 16.37 -17.41
N MET A 70 16.63 15.64 -16.32
CA MET A 70 16.16 16.09 -15.01
C MET A 70 17.13 17.10 -14.37
N GLY A 71 18.44 16.96 -14.61
CA GLY A 71 19.47 17.91 -14.16
C GLY A 71 19.51 18.09 -12.64
N ASP A 72 19.77 19.30 -12.14
CA ASP A 72 19.80 19.67 -10.72
C ASP A 72 18.45 20.23 -10.21
N LYS A 73 17.37 20.04 -10.97
CA LYS A 73 16.05 20.62 -10.70
C LYS A 73 15.09 19.60 -10.08
N ILE A 74 14.06 20.12 -9.41
CA ILE A 74 12.86 19.35 -9.09
C ILE A 74 12.11 19.13 -10.40
N VAL A 75 11.52 17.95 -10.59
CA VAL A 75 10.84 17.59 -11.83
C VAL A 75 9.40 17.17 -11.56
N LEU A 76 8.48 17.71 -12.37
CA LEU A 76 7.15 17.14 -12.54
C LEU A 76 7.13 16.37 -13.85
N LEU A 77 6.93 15.05 -13.77
CA LEU A 77 6.86 14.16 -14.93
C LEU A 77 5.42 13.68 -15.14
N SER A 78 4.93 13.76 -16.37
CA SER A 78 3.63 13.21 -16.78
C SER A 78 3.78 12.36 -18.03
N PHE A 79 3.00 11.28 -18.11
CA PHE A 79 2.90 10.42 -19.29
C PHE A 79 1.59 10.72 -20.03
N ILE A 80 1.68 10.98 -21.34
CA ILE A 80 0.52 11.30 -22.18
C ILE A 80 0.60 10.59 -23.54
N TYR A 81 -0.39 10.79 -24.39
CA TYR A 81 -0.26 10.62 -25.84
C TYR A 81 -1.11 11.69 -26.54
N ALA A 82 -0.69 12.15 -27.71
CA ALA A 82 -1.22 13.39 -28.31
C ALA A 82 -2.67 13.26 -28.78
N THR A 83 -3.10 12.04 -29.14
CA THR A 83 -4.47 11.75 -29.63
C THR A 83 -5.44 11.37 -28.52
N CYS A 84 -5.04 11.50 -27.25
CA CYS A 84 -5.91 11.21 -26.11
C CYS A 84 -7.20 12.04 -26.14
N SER A 85 -8.34 11.37 -25.97
CA SER A 85 -9.67 11.98 -25.90
C SER A 85 -10.24 12.04 -24.47
N ASP A 86 -9.54 11.49 -23.48
CA ASP A 86 -9.97 11.50 -22.08
C ASP A 86 -9.73 12.88 -21.42
N ILE A 87 -10.83 13.59 -21.17
CA ILE A 87 -10.83 14.90 -20.52
C ILE A 87 -10.24 14.85 -19.11
N ASN A 88 -10.33 13.72 -18.41
CA ASN A 88 -9.77 13.56 -17.07
C ASN A 88 -8.38 12.90 -17.08
N GLY A 89 -7.87 12.53 -18.26
CA GLY A 89 -6.56 11.95 -18.49
C GLY A 89 -5.54 13.00 -18.94
N CYS A 90 -5.05 12.86 -20.18
CA CYS A 90 -3.98 13.70 -20.72
C CYS A 90 -4.34 15.21 -20.71
N PHE A 91 -5.60 15.55 -20.99
CA PHE A 91 -6.05 16.95 -20.95
C PHE A 91 -5.93 17.57 -19.56
N LEU A 92 -6.24 16.81 -18.50
CA LEU A 92 -6.15 17.29 -17.12
C LEU A 92 -4.70 17.57 -16.73
N ALA A 93 -3.78 16.65 -17.05
CA ALA A 93 -2.36 16.83 -16.77
C ALA A 93 -1.77 18.04 -17.50
N THR A 94 -2.05 18.16 -18.80
CA THR A 94 -1.61 19.32 -19.60
C THR A 94 -2.21 20.63 -19.08
N ALA A 95 -3.49 20.64 -18.70
CA ALA A 95 -4.15 21.82 -18.14
C ALA A 95 -3.54 22.24 -16.78
N VAL A 96 -3.26 21.28 -15.90
CA VAL A 96 -2.64 21.55 -14.60
C VAL A 96 -1.19 22.04 -14.77
N PHE A 97 -0.40 21.42 -15.65
CA PHE A 97 0.97 21.88 -15.96
C PHE A 97 0.95 23.29 -16.55
N HIS A 98 -0.01 23.61 -17.41
CA HIS A 98 -0.18 24.97 -17.93
C HIS A 98 -0.53 25.98 -16.82
N LYS A 99 -1.41 25.63 -15.87
CA LYS A 99 -1.72 26.48 -14.71
C LYS A 99 -0.49 26.69 -13.81
N ILE A 100 0.31 25.64 -13.58
CA ILE A 100 1.57 25.72 -12.82
C ILE A 100 2.54 26.64 -13.54
N LYS A 101 2.77 26.44 -14.85
CA LYS A 101 3.59 27.31 -15.70
C LYS A 101 3.22 28.78 -15.53
N ARG A 102 1.93 29.13 -15.64
CA ARG A 102 1.47 30.53 -15.48
C ARG A 102 1.79 31.11 -14.10
N ARG A 103 1.79 30.29 -13.06
CA ARG A 103 2.17 30.72 -11.69
C ARG A 103 3.69 30.85 -11.53
N LEU A 104 4.48 29.97 -12.17
CA LEU A 104 5.94 30.07 -12.19
C LEU A 104 6.43 31.34 -12.88
N GLN A 105 5.74 31.80 -13.93
CA GLN A 105 6.02 33.09 -14.58
C GLN A 105 5.88 34.28 -13.61
N GLN A 106 5.05 34.14 -12.57
CA GLN A 106 4.87 35.15 -11.52
C GLN A 106 5.86 34.97 -10.35
N GLN A 107 6.64 33.89 -10.34
CA GLN A 107 7.60 33.53 -9.29
C GLN A 107 8.94 33.07 -9.91
N PRO A 108 9.78 34.00 -10.41
CA PRO A 108 11.00 33.67 -11.14
C PRO A 108 11.99 32.79 -10.35
N GLU A 109 12.05 32.98 -9.03
CA GLU A 109 12.89 32.18 -8.13
C GLU A 109 12.49 30.69 -8.12
N LEU A 110 11.20 30.39 -8.25
CA LEU A 110 10.68 29.03 -8.30
C LEU A 110 10.86 28.41 -9.70
N SER A 111 10.72 29.23 -10.75
CA SER A 111 10.87 28.79 -12.14
C SER A 111 12.26 28.25 -12.46
N GLY A 112 13.32 28.83 -11.87
CA GLY A 112 14.69 28.35 -12.05
C GLY A 112 14.97 26.97 -11.44
N GLN A 113 14.15 26.55 -10.46
CA GLN A 113 14.39 25.36 -9.63
C GLN A 113 13.52 24.16 -10.03
N LEU A 114 12.62 24.35 -11.00
CA LEU A 114 11.64 23.36 -11.44
C LEU A 114 11.76 23.11 -12.94
N ARG A 115 11.49 21.88 -13.36
CA ARG A 115 11.36 21.47 -14.76
C ARG A 115 10.11 20.63 -14.94
N LEU A 116 9.38 20.89 -16.02
CA LEU A 116 8.18 20.12 -16.38
C LEU A 116 8.56 19.18 -17.53
N LEU A 117 8.31 17.89 -17.38
CA LEU A 117 8.53 16.87 -18.39
C LEU A 117 7.21 16.21 -18.74
N THR A 118 6.92 16.13 -20.04
CA THR A 118 5.76 15.42 -20.58
C THR A 118 6.26 14.40 -21.58
N LEU A 119 6.18 13.12 -21.25
CA LEU A 119 6.68 12.02 -22.08
C LEU A 119 5.51 11.31 -22.74
N SER A 120 5.54 11.22 -24.08
CA SER A 120 4.56 10.41 -24.80
C SER A 120 4.83 8.93 -24.61
N PHE A 121 3.76 8.15 -24.43
CA PHE A 121 3.83 6.69 -24.44
C PHE A 121 3.37 6.05 -25.76
N ASP A 122 3.13 6.83 -26.82
CA ASP A 122 2.82 6.33 -28.17
C ASP A 122 3.90 6.76 -29.19
N PRO A 123 5.14 6.26 -29.09
CA PRO A 123 6.24 6.69 -29.96
C PRO A 123 6.00 6.37 -31.44
N GLN A 124 5.03 5.50 -31.77
CA GLN A 124 4.68 5.18 -33.16
C GLN A 124 3.96 6.34 -33.86
N HIS A 125 3.13 7.09 -33.13
CA HIS A 125 2.37 8.23 -33.67
C HIS A 125 2.88 9.59 -33.14
N ASP A 126 3.46 9.60 -31.94
CA ASP A 126 3.97 10.79 -31.26
C ASP A 126 5.48 10.91 -31.39
N GLY A 127 5.97 10.95 -32.63
CA GLY A 127 7.38 11.24 -32.90
C GLY A 127 7.79 12.67 -32.50
N PRO A 128 9.09 13.02 -32.56
CA PRO A 128 9.59 14.34 -32.15
C PRO A 128 8.89 15.53 -32.82
N GLU A 129 8.51 15.40 -34.10
CA GLU A 129 7.77 16.44 -34.81
C GLU A 129 6.35 16.61 -34.28
N GLN A 130 5.65 15.51 -33.98
CA GLN A 130 4.29 15.54 -33.47
C GLN A 130 4.27 16.11 -32.03
N MET A 131 5.22 15.72 -31.20
CA MET A 131 5.38 16.29 -29.85
C MET A 131 5.75 17.77 -29.88
N ARG A 132 6.55 18.21 -30.85
CA ARG A 132 6.82 19.63 -31.07
C ARG A 132 5.54 20.39 -31.40
N ARG A 133 4.74 19.91 -32.36
CA ARG A 133 3.45 20.52 -32.72
C ARG A 133 2.48 20.56 -31.54
N TYR A 134 2.41 19.48 -30.75
CA TYR A 134 1.62 19.44 -29.52
C TYR A 134 2.07 20.51 -28.51
N SER A 135 3.39 20.71 -28.41
CA SER A 135 3.99 21.68 -27.48
C SER A 135 3.90 23.15 -27.91
N GLU A 136 3.66 23.46 -29.19
CA GLU A 136 3.67 24.84 -29.72
C GLU A 136 2.68 25.76 -28.97
N GLY A 137 1.51 25.24 -28.59
CA GLY A 137 0.52 25.96 -27.78
C GLY A 137 0.96 26.23 -26.33
N PHE A 138 2.06 25.63 -25.89
CA PHE A 138 2.60 25.70 -24.52
C PHE A 138 4.03 26.24 -24.47
N ALA A 139 4.64 26.63 -25.59
CA ALA A 139 6.01 27.14 -25.63
C ALA A 139 6.15 28.45 -24.83
N ASP A 140 7.22 28.59 -24.05
CA ASP A 140 7.59 29.81 -23.30
C ASP A 140 9.07 29.77 -22.90
N LYS A 141 9.71 30.94 -22.82
CA LYS A 141 11.16 31.04 -22.55
C LYS A 141 11.51 31.10 -21.06
N MET A 142 10.54 31.35 -20.17
CA MET A 142 10.74 31.51 -18.72
C MET A 142 10.56 30.22 -17.92
N VAL A 143 9.81 29.24 -18.43
CA VAL A 143 9.55 27.95 -17.77
C VAL A 143 10.04 26.81 -18.65
N ASP A 144 10.88 25.96 -18.08
CA ASP A 144 11.48 24.82 -18.77
C ASP A 144 10.51 23.63 -18.81
N TRP A 145 9.63 23.62 -19.83
CA TRP A 145 8.71 22.52 -20.10
C TRP A 145 9.12 21.78 -21.37
N ARG A 146 9.51 20.53 -21.22
CA ARG A 146 9.95 19.66 -22.32
C ARG A 146 8.92 18.59 -22.63
N PHE A 147 8.73 18.36 -23.92
CA PHE A 147 7.87 17.33 -24.46
C PHE A 147 8.76 16.28 -25.13
N LEU A 148 8.59 15.04 -24.72
CA LEU A 148 9.51 13.94 -24.98
C LEU A 148 8.74 12.78 -25.61
N THR A 149 9.47 11.91 -26.29
CA THR A 149 9.01 10.60 -26.77
C THR A 149 10.18 9.61 -26.71
N THR A 150 10.03 8.38 -27.18
CA THR A 150 11.16 7.45 -27.39
C THR A 150 11.30 7.10 -28.86
N ALA A 151 12.44 6.52 -29.25
CA ALA A 151 12.62 6.06 -30.63
C ALA A 151 11.77 4.83 -30.93
N LEU A 152 11.63 3.94 -29.94
CA LEU A 152 10.94 2.67 -30.04
C LEU A 152 10.13 2.38 -28.77
N GLU A 153 9.06 1.59 -28.90
CA GLU A 153 8.24 1.12 -27.78
C GLU A 153 9.07 0.31 -26.77
N ALA A 154 10.03 -0.49 -27.25
CA ALA A 154 10.94 -1.27 -26.41
C ALA A 154 11.88 -0.41 -25.53
N GLU A 155 12.14 0.85 -25.90
CA GLU A 155 12.92 1.78 -25.07
C GLU A 155 12.04 2.50 -24.02
N LEU A 156 10.74 2.56 -24.27
CA LEU A 156 9.76 3.17 -23.39
C LEU A 156 9.27 2.22 -22.30
N GLU A 157 9.12 0.94 -22.62
CA GLU A 157 8.58 -0.07 -21.71
C GLU A 157 9.32 -0.16 -20.36
N PRO A 158 10.66 -0.17 -20.29
CA PRO A 158 11.36 -0.17 -19.00
C PRO A 158 11.09 1.09 -18.17
N ILE A 159 10.93 2.24 -18.83
CA ILE A 159 10.59 3.51 -18.17
C ILE A 159 9.18 3.39 -17.57
N LEU A 160 8.20 2.97 -18.36
CA LEU A 160 6.81 2.82 -17.91
C LEU A 160 6.68 1.80 -16.77
N ALA A 161 7.31 0.65 -16.89
CA ALA A 161 7.30 -0.41 -15.87
C ALA A 161 7.84 0.09 -14.53
N HIS A 162 8.95 0.84 -14.56
CA HIS A 162 9.58 1.39 -13.35
C HIS A 162 8.71 2.45 -12.66
N TYR A 163 7.96 3.25 -13.41
CA TYR A 163 6.97 4.18 -12.84
C TYR A 163 5.63 3.51 -12.51
N GLY A 164 5.47 2.20 -12.75
CA GLY A 164 4.21 1.47 -12.59
C GLY A 164 3.09 2.01 -13.49
N GLN A 165 3.46 2.59 -14.64
CA GLN A 165 2.56 3.21 -15.61
C GLN A 165 2.04 2.14 -16.60
N ASN A 166 1.02 1.40 -16.20
CA ASN A 166 0.40 0.39 -17.06
C ASN A 166 -0.40 1.07 -18.19
N ILE A 167 -0.06 0.72 -19.44
CA ILE A 167 -0.78 1.14 -20.64
C ILE A 167 -1.38 -0.10 -21.32
N GLN A 168 -2.63 -0.01 -21.76
CA GLN A 168 -3.29 -1.10 -22.48
C GLN A 168 -3.82 -0.58 -23.81
N LYS A 169 -3.38 -1.20 -24.92
CA LYS A 169 -3.91 -0.91 -26.25
C LYS A 169 -5.36 -1.38 -26.34
N ILE A 170 -6.26 -0.50 -26.81
CA ILE A 170 -7.67 -0.86 -27.02
C ILE A 170 -7.81 -1.41 -28.44
N TYR A 171 -8.30 -2.64 -28.57
CA TYR A 171 -8.59 -3.29 -29.84
C TYR A 171 -10.11 -3.32 -30.08
N ASP A 172 -10.52 -3.23 -31.34
CA ASP A 172 -11.92 -3.40 -31.73
C ASP A 172 -12.33 -4.88 -31.74
N ALA A 173 -13.60 -5.15 -32.05
CA ALA A 173 -14.15 -6.50 -32.11
C ALA A 173 -13.51 -7.39 -33.20
N GLN A 174 -12.73 -6.80 -34.11
CA GLN A 174 -12.00 -7.48 -35.18
C GLN A 174 -10.51 -7.67 -34.83
N GLY A 175 -10.09 -7.27 -33.62
CA GLY A 175 -8.71 -7.36 -33.15
C GLY A 175 -7.78 -6.30 -33.72
N SER A 176 -8.32 -5.24 -34.36
CA SER A 176 -7.51 -4.12 -34.88
C SER A 176 -7.34 -3.05 -33.81
N PHE A 177 -6.14 -2.51 -33.69
CA PHE A 177 -5.85 -1.45 -32.73
C PHE A 177 -6.64 -0.19 -33.07
N THR A 178 -7.37 0.35 -32.10
CA THR A 178 -8.28 1.50 -32.27
C THR A 178 -7.56 2.84 -32.30
N GLY A 179 -6.24 2.88 -32.08
CA GLY A 179 -5.49 4.13 -31.92
C GLY A 179 -5.68 4.78 -30.54
N SER A 180 -6.34 4.09 -29.60
CA SER A 180 -6.60 4.57 -28.24
C SER A 180 -6.00 3.65 -27.18
N PHE A 181 -5.59 4.24 -26.07
CA PHE A 181 -5.00 3.52 -24.95
C PHE A 181 -5.88 3.69 -23.71
N SER A 182 -6.01 2.62 -22.92
CA SER A 182 -6.50 2.68 -21.55
C SER A 182 -5.29 2.79 -20.62
N HIS A 183 -5.23 3.85 -19.81
CA HIS A 183 -4.19 4.01 -18.79
C HIS A 183 -4.69 4.89 -17.64
N ASN A 184 -4.10 4.71 -16.46
CA ASN A 184 -4.37 5.60 -15.33
C ASN A 184 -3.52 6.87 -15.44
N LEU A 185 -4.12 8.04 -15.30
CA LEU A 185 -3.35 9.28 -15.23
C LEU A 185 -2.57 9.35 -13.93
N ARG A 186 -1.26 9.56 -14.05
CA ARG A 186 -0.35 9.85 -12.95
C ARG A 186 0.61 10.98 -13.32
N VAL A 187 0.87 11.84 -12.34
CA VAL A 187 1.93 12.83 -12.39
C VAL A 187 2.89 12.56 -11.23
N TYR A 188 4.18 12.57 -11.51
CA TYR A 188 5.22 12.22 -10.54
C TYR A 188 5.98 13.49 -10.14
N LEU A 189 6.13 13.70 -8.83
CA LEU A 189 7.03 14.72 -8.28
C LEU A 189 8.37 14.06 -7.94
N ILE A 190 9.45 14.60 -8.50
CA ILE A 190 10.80 14.04 -8.40
C ILE A 190 11.74 15.12 -7.84
N ASP A 191 12.53 14.78 -6.83
CA ASP A 191 13.50 15.73 -6.26
C ASP A 191 14.81 15.81 -7.05
N ARG A 192 15.73 16.67 -6.58
CA ARG A 192 17.03 16.91 -7.23
C ARG A 192 17.91 15.66 -7.24
N ASP A 193 17.74 14.79 -6.25
CA ASP A 193 18.46 13.54 -6.11
C ASP A 193 17.81 12.40 -6.90
N LYS A 194 16.81 12.68 -7.76
CA LYS A 194 16.10 11.69 -8.59
C LYS A 194 15.29 10.71 -7.76
N ASN A 195 14.79 11.12 -6.59
CA ASN A 195 13.85 10.34 -5.82
C ASN A 195 12.41 10.76 -6.15
N LEU A 196 11.52 9.79 -6.27
CA LEU A 196 10.08 10.00 -6.34
C LEU A 196 9.59 10.44 -4.96
N ARG A 197 8.90 11.58 -4.90
CA ARG A 197 8.42 12.20 -3.65
C ARG A 197 6.91 12.23 -3.52
N ASN A 198 6.19 12.21 -4.64
CA ASN A 198 4.74 12.07 -4.66
C ASN A 198 4.24 11.58 -6.03
N ILE A 199 3.04 10.98 -6.06
CA ILE A 199 2.35 10.56 -7.29
C ILE A 199 0.90 11.08 -7.22
N TYR A 200 0.53 11.96 -8.14
CA TYR A 200 -0.80 12.56 -8.19
C TYR A 200 -1.69 11.83 -9.20
N SER A 201 -2.83 11.34 -8.74
CA SER A 201 -3.89 10.77 -9.58
C SER A 201 -4.89 11.84 -10.03
N THR A 202 -5.83 11.47 -10.92
CA THR A 202 -6.92 12.35 -11.40
C THR A 202 -7.67 13.08 -10.28
N ALA A 203 -7.90 12.41 -9.15
CA ALA A 203 -8.63 12.95 -8.01
C ALA A 203 -7.86 14.01 -7.22
N PHE A 204 -6.53 14.05 -7.31
CA PHE A 204 -5.67 14.91 -6.48
C PHE A 204 -4.76 15.85 -7.27
N LEU A 205 -4.74 15.72 -8.60
CA LEU A 205 -3.93 16.53 -9.49
C LEU A 205 -4.47 17.96 -9.56
N HIS A 206 -3.86 18.87 -8.79
CA HIS A 206 -4.24 20.28 -8.69
C HIS A 206 -3.02 21.22 -8.63
N PRO A 207 -3.03 22.38 -9.31
CA PRO A 207 -1.86 23.28 -9.32
C PRO A 207 -1.44 23.79 -7.93
N ASP A 208 -2.40 24.01 -7.01
CA ASP A 208 -2.11 24.45 -5.64
C ASP A 208 -1.41 23.39 -4.79
N THR A 209 -1.83 22.11 -4.90
CA THR A 209 -1.20 21.01 -4.15
C THR A 209 0.22 20.78 -4.64
N LEU A 210 0.40 20.70 -5.97
CA LEU A 210 1.71 20.52 -6.59
C LEU A 210 2.69 21.64 -6.22
N ILE A 211 2.26 22.91 -6.26
CA ILE A 211 3.13 24.04 -5.89
C ILE A 211 3.51 24.01 -4.41
N ASN A 212 2.60 23.63 -3.52
CA ASN A 212 2.93 23.52 -2.10
C ASN A 212 3.93 22.39 -1.85
N ASP A 213 3.75 21.23 -2.47
CA ASP A 213 4.68 20.10 -2.38
C ASP A 213 6.07 20.49 -2.90
N ILE A 214 6.16 21.20 -4.03
CA ILE A 214 7.42 21.73 -4.56
C ILE A 214 8.07 22.70 -3.56
N LYS A 215 7.31 23.65 -3.01
CA LYS A 215 7.83 24.60 -2.03
C LYS A 215 8.27 23.92 -0.73
N THR A 216 7.61 22.82 -0.34
CA THR A 216 8.01 21.98 0.78
C THR A 216 9.35 21.33 0.51
N LEU A 217 9.55 20.70 -0.66
CA LEU A 217 10.83 20.10 -1.05
C LEU A 217 11.98 21.12 -1.07
N LEU A 218 11.72 22.35 -1.53
CA LEU A 218 12.73 23.41 -1.57
C LEU A 218 13.16 23.91 -0.18
N GLN A 219 12.33 23.70 0.84
CA GLN A 219 12.62 24.07 2.22
C GLN A 219 13.22 22.91 3.02
N GLU A 220 13.25 21.69 2.47
CA GLU A 220 13.86 20.55 3.16
C GLU A 220 15.39 20.72 3.21
N PRO A 221 16.02 20.60 4.39
CA PRO A 221 17.47 20.51 4.46
C PRO A 221 17.94 19.22 3.75
N PRO A 222 19.10 19.21 3.06
CA PRO A 222 19.64 18.02 2.41
C PRO A 222 19.69 16.87 3.42
N GLN A 223 18.96 15.78 3.14
CA GLN A 223 18.69 14.75 4.15
C GLN A 223 19.85 13.77 4.28
N ASN A 224 20.47 13.75 5.47
CA ASN A 224 21.11 12.58 6.06
C ASN A 224 20.13 11.97 7.08
N ARG A 225 19.12 11.19 6.64
CA ARG A 225 18.43 10.11 7.41
C ARG A 225 17.33 9.44 6.56
N PRO A 226 17.19 8.10 6.54
CA PRO A 226 16.27 7.39 5.64
C PRO A 226 14.84 7.20 6.22
N SER A 227 13.83 7.06 5.35
CA SER A 227 12.46 6.59 5.66
C SER A 227 12.44 5.09 6.02
N ALA A 228 11.34 4.55 6.58
CA ALA A 228 11.22 3.12 6.92
C ALA A 228 11.43 2.17 5.73
N SER A 229 11.00 2.56 4.52
CA SER A 229 11.31 1.86 3.25
C SER A 229 12.81 1.96 2.89
N ALA A 230 13.44 3.08 3.19
CA ALA A 230 14.88 3.27 3.03
C ALA A 230 15.72 2.63 4.17
N MET A 231 15.10 2.17 5.27
CA MET A 231 15.74 1.32 6.28
C MET A 231 15.82 -0.14 5.81
N LEU A 232 15.04 -0.55 4.80
CA LEU A 232 14.93 -1.92 4.30
C LEU A 232 15.66 -2.17 2.97
N THR A 233 16.15 -1.11 2.31
CA THR A 233 16.77 -1.17 0.97
C THR A 233 18.25 -0.78 1.05
N GLY A 234 19.06 -1.64 1.68
CA GLY A 234 20.52 -1.54 1.66
C GLY A 234 21.15 -2.49 0.63
N PRO A 235 22.34 -2.19 0.08
CA PRO A 235 23.05 -3.15 -0.76
C PRO A 235 23.40 -4.40 0.05
N VAL A 236 22.99 -5.57 -0.45
CA VAL A 236 23.38 -6.87 0.09
C VAL A 236 24.36 -7.52 -0.88
N ASP A 237 25.64 -7.56 -0.51
CA ASP A 237 26.74 -8.05 -1.37
C ASP A 237 26.75 -9.58 -1.53
N LYS A 238 25.84 -10.32 -0.87
CA LYS A 238 25.78 -11.79 -0.88
C LYS A 238 24.35 -12.32 -0.96
N ALA A 239 24.17 -13.44 -1.67
CA ALA A 239 22.92 -14.19 -1.64
C ALA A 239 22.58 -14.60 -0.20
N VAL A 240 21.33 -14.38 0.20
CA VAL A 240 20.83 -14.68 1.55
C VAL A 240 20.63 -16.19 1.67
N ASP A 241 21.29 -16.81 2.65
CA ASP A 241 21.06 -18.23 2.97
C ASP A 241 19.81 -18.35 3.86
N LEU A 242 18.64 -18.46 3.23
CA LEU A 242 17.36 -18.62 3.92
C LEU A 242 17.30 -19.87 4.80
N MET A 243 18.08 -20.91 4.50
CA MET A 243 18.16 -22.10 5.34
C MET A 243 18.93 -21.84 6.65
N GLU A 244 19.77 -20.82 6.71
CA GLU A 244 20.46 -20.46 7.96
C GLU A 244 19.48 -19.97 9.03
N THR A 245 18.42 -19.24 8.65
CA THR A 245 17.38 -18.80 9.60
C THR A 245 16.59 -19.97 10.18
N ILE A 246 16.51 -21.09 9.47
CA ILE A 246 15.89 -22.34 9.95
C ILE A 246 16.84 -23.10 10.88
N ARG A 247 18.13 -23.24 10.49
CA ARG A 247 19.13 -23.97 11.28
C ARG A 247 19.50 -23.23 12.57
N ARG A 248 19.55 -21.91 12.51
CA ARG A 248 19.94 -21.01 13.60
C ARG A 248 19.01 -19.78 13.58
N PRO A 249 17.83 -19.88 14.20
CA PRO A 249 16.92 -18.76 14.29
C PRO A 249 17.60 -17.55 14.96
N PRO A 250 17.33 -16.32 14.49
CA PRO A 250 17.91 -15.13 15.11
C PRO A 250 17.58 -15.02 16.60
N LEU A 251 18.48 -14.37 17.35
CA LEU A 251 18.36 -14.20 18.80
C LEU A 251 16.97 -13.66 19.18
N GLY A 252 16.34 -14.30 20.17
CA GLY A 252 15.02 -13.92 20.67
C GLY A 252 13.85 -14.70 20.06
N LEU A 253 14.09 -15.58 19.08
CA LEU A 253 13.13 -16.56 18.57
C LEU A 253 13.44 -17.97 19.07
N PRO A 254 12.41 -18.82 19.25
CA PRO A 254 12.62 -20.25 19.49
C PRO A 254 13.03 -20.99 18.20
N PRO A 255 13.38 -22.29 18.27
CA PRO A 255 13.51 -23.13 17.08
C PRO A 255 12.29 -23.04 16.16
N VAL A 256 12.51 -22.87 14.84
CA VAL A 256 11.42 -22.77 13.86
C VAL A 256 10.61 -24.08 13.85
N PRO A 257 9.28 -24.03 14.06
CA PRO A 257 8.43 -25.21 13.96
C PRO A 257 8.43 -25.80 12.55
N GLN A 258 8.71 -27.09 12.45
CA GLN A 258 8.69 -27.84 11.19
C GLN A 258 7.74 -29.03 11.31
N PRO A 259 6.66 -29.08 10.51
CA PRO A 259 5.78 -30.24 10.43
C PRO A 259 6.57 -31.48 9.97
N LEU A 260 6.25 -32.65 10.53
CA LEU A 260 6.92 -33.91 10.18
C LEU A 260 6.71 -34.30 8.72
N ASP A 261 5.56 -33.98 8.17
CA ASP A 261 5.16 -34.21 6.77
C ASP A 261 5.65 -33.11 5.83
N ASN A 262 6.05 -31.95 6.36
CA ASN A 262 6.63 -30.85 5.58
C ASN A 262 7.92 -30.28 6.19
N PRO A 263 9.01 -31.08 6.25
CA PRO A 263 10.31 -30.55 6.63
C PRO A 263 10.78 -29.52 5.60
N VAL A 264 11.36 -28.42 6.07
CA VAL A 264 11.85 -27.34 5.23
C VAL A 264 13.14 -27.77 4.55
N THR A 265 13.23 -27.59 3.23
CA THR A 265 14.43 -27.89 2.43
C THR A 265 14.67 -26.77 1.43
N GLU A 266 15.92 -26.61 0.99
CA GLU A 266 16.29 -25.60 -0.02
C GLU A 266 15.40 -25.66 -1.27
N LYS A 267 15.16 -26.87 -1.79
CA LYS A 267 14.34 -27.06 -2.99
C LYS A 267 12.88 -26.62 -2.78
N LYS A 268 12.31 -26.90 -1.60
CA LYS A 268 10.95 -26.47 -1.26
C LYS A 268 10.88 -24.96 -1.05
N ILE A 269 11.90 -24.35 -0.44
CA ILE A 269 12.01 -22.90 -0.29
C ILE A 269 12.02 -22.23 -1.66
N GLN A 270 12.90 -22.68 -2.57
CA GLN A 270 13.00 -22.07 -3.90
C GLN A 270 11.71 -22.20 -4.72
N LEU A 271 11.05 -23.36 -4.66
CA LEU A 271 9.75 -23.56 -5.29
C LEU A 271 8.65 -22.69 -4.66
N GLY A 272 8.58 -22.65 -3.32
CA GLY A 272 7.63 -21.83 -2.58
C GLY A 272 7.80 -20.34 -2.84
N ARG A 273 9.05 -19.88 -2.83
CA ARG A 273 9.44 -18.52 -3.19
C ARG A 273 9.00 -18.19 -4.60
N LYS A 274 9.26 -19.06 -5.58
CA LYS A 274 8.77 -18.85 -6.95
C LYS A 274 7.24 -18.72 -7.01
N LEU A 275 6.50 -19.60 -6.32
CA LEU A 275 5.03 -19.55 -6.28
C LEU A 275 4.52 -18.27 -5.60
N PHE A 276 5.15 -17.83 -4.51
CA PHE A 276 4.75 -16.66 -3.72
C PHE A 276 4.72 -15.36 -4.55
N PHE A 277 5.64 -15.22 -5.51
CA PHE A 277 5.74 -14.06 -6.40
C PHE A 277 5.11 -14.26 -7.78
N ASP A 278 4.52 -15.43 -8.07
CA ASP A 278 3.93 -15.74 -9.39
C ASP A 278 2.50 -15.19 -9.50
N ARG A 279 2.31 -14.19 -10.38
CA ARG A 279 1.02 -13.50 -10.53
C ARG A 279 0.00 -14.36 -11.28
N ARG A 280 0.46 -15.34 -12.05
CA ARG A 280 -0.36 -16.29 -12.80
C ARG A 280 -1.14 -17.25 -11.89
N LEU A 281 -0.88 -17.22 -10.58
CA LEU A 281 -1.68 -17.96 -9.61
C LEU A 281 -3.04 -17.31 -9.33
N SER A 282 -3.26 -16.02 -9.62
CA SER A 282 -4.59 -15.42 -9.52
C SER A 282 -5.46 -15.77 -10.72
N LEU A 283 -6.78 -15.60 -10.63
CA LEU A 283 -7.72 -15.94 -11.70
C LEU A 283 -7.34 -15.28 -13.05
N ASN A 284 -7.01 -13.99 -13.02
CA ASN A 284 -6.70 -13.15 -14.18
C ASN A 284 -5.20 -12.90 -14.39
N ASP A 285 -4.34 -13.66 -13.71
CA ASP A 285 -2.88 -13.59 -13.82
C ASP A 285 -2.23 -12.26 -13.41
N THR A 286 -2.91 -11.44 -12.59
CA THR A 286 -2.40 -10.13 -12.18
C THR A 286 -1.91 -10.04 -10.74
N LEU A 287 -2.20 -11.01 -9.87
CA LEU A 287 -1.94 -10.94 -8.42
C LEU A 287 -1.12 -12.12 -7.90
N SER A 288 -0.17 -11.82 -7.02
CA SER A 288 0.60 -12.81 -6.24
C SER A 288 0.49 -12.49 -4.75
N CYS A 289 1.00 -13.37 -3.88
CA CYS A 289 1.01 -13.15 -2.44
C CYS A 289 1.74 -11.84 -2.08
N ALA A 290 2.81 -11.53 -2.81
CA ALA A 290 3.65 -10.36 -2.62
C ALA A 290 2.96 -9.01 -2.89
N LEU A 291 1.80 -8.98 -3.54
CA LEU A 291 1.05 -7.72 -3.74
C LEU A 291 0.29 -7.26 -2.49
N CYS A 292 -0.08 -8.20 -1.62
CA CYS A 292 -0.72 -7.90 -0.34
C CYS A 292 0.27 -7.97 0.83
N HIS A 293 1.33 -8.76 0.68
CA HIS A 293 2.42 -8.95 1.64
C HIS A 293 3.73 -8.42 1.04
N ILE A 294 3.80 -7.11 0.87
CA ILE A 294 4.87 -6.41 0.13
C ILE A 294 6.15 -6.42 0.99
N PRO A 295 7.26 -7.02 0.52
CA PRO A 295 8.49 -7.15 1.29
C PRO A 295 8.99 -5.83 1.88
N GLU A 296 9.09 -4.80 1.06
CA GLU A 296 9.56 -3.45 1.40
C GLU A 296 8.64 -2.71 2.37
N GLN A 297 7.43 -3.22 2.58
CA GLN A 297 6.46 -2.72 3.53
C GLN A 297 6.32 -3.67 4.73
N GLY A 298 7.36 -4.44 5.04
CA GLY A 298 7.36 -5.35 6.17
C GLY A 298 6.51 -6.60 5.95
N PHE A 299 6.38 -7.04 4.70
CA PHE A 299 5.47 -8.10 4.27
C PHE A 299 4.00 -7.81 4.64
N THR A 300 3.60 -6.53 4.59
CA THR A 300 2.21 -6.05 4.71
C THR A 300 1.83 -5.15 3.53
N SER A 301 0.70 -4.47 3.63
CA SER A 301 0.35 -3.34 2.78
C SER A 301 0.13 -2.10 3.65
N GLN A 302 1.08 -1.17 3.64
CA GLN A 302 1.11 0.02 4.51
C GLN A 302 0.39 1.24 3.90
N GLU A 303 0.31 1.30 2.57
CA GLU A 303 -0.27 2.45 1.85
C GLU A 303 -1.81 2.50 1.95
N MET A 304 -2.45 1.45 2.44
CA MET A 304 -3.89 1.31 2.54
C MET A 304 -4.29 0.63 3.85
N GLN A 305 -5.46 0.98 4.40
CA GLN A 305 -6.02 0.29 5.59
C GLN A 305 -6.20 -1.21 5.33
N THR A 306 -6.65 -1.54 4.13
CA THR A 306 -6.96 -2.89 3.68
C THR A 306 -6.49 -3.05 2.23
N ALA A 307 -5.91 -4.20 1.90
CA ALA A 307 -5.40 -4.49 0.57
C ALA A 307 -6.51 -4.52 -0.51
N VAL A 308 -6.10 -4.42 -1.76
CA VAL A 308 -6.99 -4.47 -2.92
C VAL A 308 -6.66 -5.73 -3.72
N GLY A 309 -7.63 -6.61 -3.87
CA GLY A 309 -7.53 -7.83 -4.67
C GLY A 309 -8.01 -7.64 -6.11
N ILE A 310 -8.48 -8.73 -6.70
CA ILE A 310 -8.81 -8.81 -8.13
C ILE A 310 -9.90 -7.80 -8.51
N GLU A 311 -9.75 -7.18 -9.69
CA GLU A 311 -10.68 -6.17 -10.22
C GLU A 311 -10.93 -4.97 -9.29
N GLY A 312 -9.97 -4.65 -8.41
CA GLY A 312 -10.10 -3.51 -7.51
C GLY A 312 -10.95 -3.80 -6.26
N ARG A 313 -11.27 -5.06 -5.97
CA ARG A 313 -12.08 -5.44 -4.80
C ARG A 313 -11.27 -5.31 -3.52
N THR A 314 -11.68 -4.41 -2.63
CA THR A 314 -11.03 -4.20 -1.34
C THR A 314 -11.34 -5.34 -0.36
N VAL A 315 -10.34 -5.80 0.40
CA VAL A 315 -10.56 -6.77 1.48
C VAL A 315 -11.11 -6.10 2.75
N ARG A 316 -11.74 -6.87 3.63
CA ARG A 316 -12.36 -6.32 4.86
C ARG A 316 -11.35 -6.08 6.00
N ARG A 317 -10.18 -6.72 5.93
CA ARG A 317 -9.20 -6.76 7.01
C ARG A 317 -7.82 -6.31 6.54
N ASN A 318 -7.04 -5.73 7.44
CA ASN A 318 -5.65 -5.38 7.19
C ASN A 318 -4.81 -6.66 6.98
N SER A 319 -3.87 -6.61 6.03
CA SER A 319 -2.95 -7.72 5.74
C SER A 319 -1.88 -7.81 6.84
N PRO A 320 -1.88 -8.87 7.67
CA PRO A 320 -0.87 -9.02 8.72
C PRO A 320 0.50 -9.28 8.10
N THR A 321 1.57 -8.95 8.84
CA THR A 321 2.94 -9.28 8.41
C THR A 321 3.16 -10.78 8.35
N LEU A 322 3.95 -11.22 7.36
CA LEU A 322 4.44 -12.60 7.29
C LEU A 322 5.74 -12.81 8.09
N TYR A 323 6.34 -11.75 8.65
CA TYR A 323 7.48 -11.93 9.53
C TYR A 323 7.08 -12.80 10.73
N ASN A 324 7.87 -13.85 10.97
CA ASN A 324 7.70 -14.80 12.07
C ASN A 324 6.37 -15.57 12.03
N VAL A 325 5.71 -15.68 10.86
CA VAL A 325 4.43 -16.38 10.73
C VAL A 325 4.54 -17.88 11.04
N ALA A 326 5.74 -18.45 10.91
CA ALA A 326 6.08 -19.83 11.27
C ALA A 326 5.71 -20.22 12.71
N TYR A 327 5.64 -19.25 13.62
CA TYR A 327 5.37 -19.46 15.05
C TYR A 327 3.90 -19.21 15.43
N ALA A 328 3.03 -18.91 14.47
CA ALA A 328 1.61 -18.72 14.74
C ALA A 328 0.92 -20.06 15.03
N ASN A 329 0.19 -20.15 16.14
CA ASN A 329 -0.58 -21.34 16.49
C ASN A 329 -1.88 -21.45 15.66
N THR A 330 -2.44 -20.30 15.31
CA THR A 330 -3.63 -20.14 14.46
C THR A 330 -3.42 -18.97 13.51
N LEU A 331 -4.09 -19.01 12.37
CA LEU A 331 -3.88 -18.11 11.25
C LEU A 331 -5.16 -17.30 10.97
N PHE A 332 -5.00 -16.17 10.28
CA PHE A 332 -5.98 -15.09 10.14
C PHE A 332 -6.30 -14.37 11.46
N HIS A 333 -6.88 -13.17 11.35
CA HIS A 333 -7.32 -12.37 12.51
C HIS A 333 -8.42 -13.06 13.34
N ASP A 334 -9.23 -13.93 12.75
CA ASP A 334 -10.30 -14.69 13.42
C ASP A 334 -9.86 -16.09 13.88
N SER A 335 -8.57 -16.44 13.70
CA SER A 335 -8.01 -17.76 14.03
C SER A 335 -8.73 -18.94 13.32
N ARG A 336 -9.29 -18.74 12.14
CA ARG A 336 -10.09 -19.80 11.46
C ARG A 336 -9.25 -20.95 10.90
N GLU A 337 -7.95 -20.73 10.70
CA GLU A 337 -7.03 -21.76 10.19
C GLU A 337 -6.00 -22.17 11.23
N THR A 338 -5.56 -23.43 11.13
CA THR A 338 -4.67 -24.06 12.13
C THR A 338 -3.29 -24.41 11.60
N THR A 339 -3.10 -24.36 10.28
CA THR A 339 -1.82 -24.63 9.63
C THR A 339 -1.57 -23.63 8.52
N LEU A 340 -0.30 -23.33 8.25
CA LEU A 340 0.09 -22.49 7.12
C LEU A 340 -0.30 -23.17 5.79
N GLU A 341 -0.11 -24.50 5.71
CA GLU A 341 -0.40 -25.32 4.54
C GLU A 341 -1.86 -25.26 4.08
N GLN A 342 -2.78 -25.04 5.02
CA GLN A 342 -4.20 -24.83 4.74
C GLN A 342 -4.52 -23.36 4.47
N GLN A 343 -3.88 -22.45 5.21
CA GLN A 343 -4.12 -21.01 5.13
C GLN A 343 -3.98 -20.48 3.70
N VAL A 344 -2.99 -20.94 2.93
CA VAL A 344 -2.74 -20.46 1.56
C VAL A 344 -3.94 -20.58 0.61
N TRP A 345 -4.85 -21.51 0.87
CA TRP A 345 -6.03 -21.72 0.01
C TRP A 345 -7.09 -20.63 0.18
N GLY A 346 -7.12 -19.98 1.35
CA GLY A 346 -7.99 -18.83 1.60
C GLY A 346 -7.80 -17.72 0.56
N PRO A 347 -6.63 -17.05 0.48
CA PRO A 347 -6.38 -15.98 -0.48
C PRO A 347 -6.49 -16.45 -1.94
N LEU A 348 -6.05 -17.67 -2.24
CA LEU A 348 -6.10 -18.24 -3.60
C LEU A 348 -7.53 -18.35 -4.13
N LEU A 349 -8.50 -18.68 -3.28
CA LEU A 349 -9.90 -18.92 -3.65
C LEU A 349 -10.83 -17.73 -3.35
N ALA A 350 -10.42 -16.81 -2.45
CA ALA A 350 -11.27 -15.70 -2.05
C ALA A 350 -11.58 -14.77 -3.26
N PRO A 351 -12.87 -14.48 -3.53
CA PRO A 351 -13.29 -13.73 -4.72
C PRO A 351 -12.87 -12.26 -4.72
N ASN A 352 -12.49 -11.73 -3.56
CA ASN A 352 -11.98 -10.38 -3.35
C ASN A 352 -10.45 -10.36 -3.11
N GLU A 353 -9.77 -11.49 -3.31
CA GLU A 353 -8.31 -11.61 -3.25
C GLU A 353 -7.81 -12.14 -4.60
N MET A 354 -7.41 -13.40 -4.73
CA MET A 354 -6.89 -13.97 -5.98
C MET A 354 -7.97 -14.59 -6.88
N GLY A 355 -9.16 -14.87 -6.34
CA GLY A 355 -10.38 -15.10 -7.10
C GLY A 355 -10.50 -16.40 -7.89
N ASN A 356 -9.67 -17.42 -7.64
CA ASN A 356 -9.79 -18.68 -8.39
C ASN A 356 -11.10 -19.41 -8.07
N PRO A 357 -11.78 -20.00 -9.06
CA PRO A 357 -13.06 -20.67 -8.86
C PRO A 357 -12.95 -21.99 -8.10
N ALA A 358 -11.79 -22.66 -8.14
CA ALA A 358 -11.56 -23.94 -7.47
C ALA A 358 -10.07 -24.24 -7.29
N ILE A 359 -9.77 -25.16 -6.36
CA ILE A 359 -8.40 -25.70 -6.19
C ILE A 359 -7.90 -26.34 -7.49
N GLY A 360 -8.77 -27.06 -8.20
CA GLY A 360 -8.43 -27.72 -9.45
C GLY A 360 -7.96 -26.77 -10.55
N SER A 361 -8.52 -25.55 -10.64
CA SER A 361 -8.07 -24.58 -11.66
C SER A 361 -6.64 -24.11 -11.40
N ILE A 362 -6.26 -23.94 -10.13
CA ILE A 362 -4.90 -23.54 -9.74
C ILE A 362 -3.91 -24.67 -10.05
N ILE A 363 -4.26 -25.91 -9.71
CA ILE A 363 -3.43 -27.08 -10.02
C ILE A 363 -3.21 -27.20 -11.53
N GLU A 364 -4.26 -27.04 -12.34
CA GLU A 364 -4.13 -27.08 -13.79
C GLU A 364 -3.29 -25.92 -14.34
N LYS A 365 -3.44 -24.70 -13.81
CA LYS A 365 -2.56 -23.57 -14.17
C LYS A 365 -1.08 -23.89 -13.91
N ILE A 366 -0.75 -24.41 -12.73
CA ILE A 366 0.63 -24.79 -12.36
C ILE A 366 1.16 -25.89 -13.29
N LYS A 367 0.34 -26.89 -13.65
CA LYS A 367 0.76 -27.97 -14.57
C LYS A 367 1.07 -27.49 -15.99
N HIS A 368 0.36 -26.46 -16.46
CA HIS A 368 0.52 -25.91 -17.81
C HIS A 368 1.51 -24.74 -17.87
N THR A 369 2.02 -24.31 -16.71
CA THR A 369 3.04 -23.26 -16.63
C THR A 369 4.42 -23.89 -16.66
N ASP A 370 5.27 -23.43 -17.57
CA ASP A 370 6.58 -24.02 -17.81
C ASP A 370 7.43 -24.17 -16.54
N ASN A 371 8.19 -25.27 -16.49
CA ASN A 371 9.16 -25.63 -15.45
C ASN A 371 8.58 -26.08 -14.08
N TYR A 372 7.32 -25.83 -13.73
CA TYR A 372 6.81 -26.23 -12.41
C TYR A 372 6.81 -27.74 -12.20
N LEU A 373 6.42 -28.55 -13.18
CA LEU A 373 6.42 -30.01 -13.05
C LEU A 373 7.79 -30.57 -12.61
N ALA A 374 8.87 -30.05 -13.20
CA ALA A 374 10.23 -30.46 -12.84
C ALA A 374 10.62 -29.98 -11.44
N LEU A 375 10.22 -28.76 -11.05
CA LEU A 375 10.50 -28.22 -9.71
C LEU A 375 9.77 -29.01 -8.61
N PHE A 376 8.50 -29.38 -8.83
CA PHE A 376 7.74 -30.21 -7.89
C PHE A 376 8.35 -31.62 -7.76
N GLU A 377 8.75 -32.24 -8.87
CA GLU A 377 9.44 -33.54 -8.84
C GLU A 377 10.77 -33.44 -8.07
N GLN A 378 11.53 -32.36 -8.24
CA GLN A 378 12.78 -32.17 -7.52
C GLN A 378 12.60 -31.93 -6.01
N ALA A 379 11.55 -31.22 -5.63
CA ALA A 379 11.28 -30.81 -4.25
C ALA A 379 10.52 -31.87 -3.42
N PHE A 380 9.63 -32.62 -4.07
CA PHE A 380 8.73 -33.58 -3.41
C PHE A 380 8.79 -35.01 -3.97
N GLY A 381 9.39 -35.23 -5.14
CA GLY A 381 9.34 -36.53 -5.82
C GLY A 381 7.93 -36.88 -6.33
N GLN A 382 7.08 -35.87 -6.52
CA GLN A 382 5.73 -36.01 -7.02
C GLN A 382 5.29 -34.76 -7.78
N ARG A 383 4.21 -34.91 -8.55
CA ARG A 383 3.57 -33.82 -9.31
C ARG A 383 2.83 -32.83 -8.40
N PRO A 384 2.57 -31.59 -8.86
CA PRO A 384 1.79 -30.61 -8.10
C PRO A 384 0.38 -31.11 -7.80
N ASP A 385 0.00 -30.98 -6.54
CA ASP A 385 -1.32 -31.24 -5.97
C ASP A 385 -1.61 -30.26 -4.82
N MET A 386 -2.79 -30.37 -4.21
CA MET A 386 -3.20 -29.48 -3.12
C MET A 386 -2.20 -29.49 -1.94
N ALA A 387 -1.65 -30.65 -1.59
CA ALA A 387 -0.74 -30.74 -0.45
C ALA A 387 0.61 -30.08 -0.76
N THR A 388 1.22 -30.46 -1.88
CA THR A 388 2.56 -29.99 -2.28
C THR A 388 2.59 -28.50 -2.60
N ILE A 389 1.54 -27.94 -3.20
CA ILE A 389 1.46 -26.50 -3.45
C ILE A 389 1.47 -25.74 -2.13
N GLY A 390 0.61 -26.14 -1.18
CA GLY A 390 0.60 -25.52 0.15
C GLY A 390 1.93 -25.67 0.86
N MET A 391 2.47 -26.90 0.91
CA MET A 391 3.76 -27.18 1.53
C MET A 391 4.94 -26.41 0.93
N ALA A 392 4.92 -26.14 -0.38
CA ALA A 392 5.96 -25.37 -1.05
C ALA A 392 5.93 -23.92 -0.58
N ILE A 393 4.80 -23.23 -0.76
CA ILE A 393 4.63 -21.81 -0.40
C ILE A 393 5.02 -21.60 1.07
N THR A 394 4.54 -22.48 1.94
CA THR A 394 4.74 -22.34 3.38
C THR A 394 6.14 -22.72 3.86
N SER A 395 6.91 -23.44 3.04
CA SER A 395 8.34 -23.66 3.28
C SER A 395 9.12 -22.35 3.14
N TYR A 396 8.74 -21.48 2.18
CA TYR A 396 9.30 -20.14 2.04
C TYR A 396 8.79 -19.20 3.15
N GLU A 397 7.50 -19.20 3.47
CA GLU A 397 7.00 -18.37 4.58
C GLU A 397 7.69 -18.68 5.91
N ARG A 398 8.08 -19.94 6.14
CA ARG A 398 8.83 -20.37 7.32
C ARG A 398 10.24 -19.79 7.41
N THR A 399 10.81 -19.27 6.33
CA THR A 399 12.14 -18.64 6.35
C THR A 399 12.09 -17.15 6.68
N LEU A 400 10.90 -16.53 6.67
CA LEU A 400 10.68 -15.10 6.93
C LEU A 400 10.76 -14.77 8.44
N ASN A 401 11.87 -15.14 9.09
CA ASN A 401 12.07 -14.95 10.52
C ASN A 401 12.91 -13.71 10.80
N SER A 402 12.30 -12.72 11.45
CA SER A 402 12.93 -11.44 11.79
C SER A 402 12.96 -11.23 13.31
N ALA A 403 14.17 -11.13 13.85
CA ALA A 403 14.44 -10.86 15.27
C ALA A 403 15.88 -10.33 15.43
N ASN A 404 16.58 -10.69 16.52
CA ASN A 404 17.86 -10.09 16.90
C ASN A 404 17.78 -8.55 17.02
N SER A 405 16.61 -8.06 17.42
CA SER A 405 16.34 -6.63 17.62
C SER A 405 17.20 -6.03 18.74
N ALA A 406 17.15 -4.70 18.88
CA ALA A 406 17.79 -4.00 20.00
C ALA A 406 17.33 -4.56 21.37
N PHE A 407 16.04 -4.91 21.49
CA PHE A 407 15.52 -5.61 22.66
C PHE A 407 16.14 -7.00 22.82
N ASP A 408 16.19 -7.81 21.77
CA ASP A 408 16.69 -9.19 21.88
C ASP A 408 18.16 -9.23 22.32
N ARG A 409 19.01 -8.36 21.75
CA ARG A 409 20.42 -8.22 22.13
C ARG A 409 20.59 -7.73 23.57
N TRP A 410 19.74 -6.83 24.04
CA TRP A 410 19.78 -6.36 25.42
C TRP A 410 19.27 -7.40 26.43
N TYR A 411 18.09 -7.97 26.18
CA TYR A 411 17.39 -8.82 27.13
C TYR A 411 17.92 -10.26 27.12
N TYR A 412 18.07 -10.88 25.94
CA TYR A 412 18.57 -12.24 25.80
C TYR A 412 20.09 -12.28 25.61
N GLY A 413 20.63 -11.38 24.76
CA GLY A 413 22.06 -11.29 24.47
C GLY A 413 22.90 -10.63 25.57
N LYS A 414 22.25 -10.01 26.56
CA LYS A 414 22.88 -9.32 27.71
C LYS A 414 23.79 -8.14 27.33
N ASP A 415 23.65 -7.59 26.13
CA ASP A 415 24.31 -6.36 25.71
C ASP A 415 23.65 -5.14 26.36
N LYS A 416 24.31 -4.56 27.37
CA LYS A 416 23.80 -3.41 28.12
C LYS A 416 23.65 -2.14 27.27
N GLN A 417 24.32 -2.05 26.13
CA GLN A 417 24.30 -0.87 25.26
C GLN A 417 23.30 -1.00 24.10
N ALA A 418 22.79 -2.20 23.82
CA ALA A 418 21.90 -2.45 22.68
C ALA A 418 20.56 -1.69 22.76
N LEU A 419 20.00 -1.53 23.95
CA LEU A 419 18.72 -0.83 24.17
C LEU A 419 18.93 0.52 24.83
N ASN A 420 18.33 1.58 24.30
CA ASN A 420 18.48 2.93 24.85
C ASN A 420 17.69 3.12 26.17
N ALA A 421 17.93 4.24 26.87
CA ALA A 421 17.31 4.49 28.17
C ALA A 421 15.78 4.65 28.13
N ALA A 422 15.23 5.25 27.06
CA ALA A 422 13.78 5.42 26.89
C ALA A 422 13.10 4.07 26.69
N ALA A 423 13.62 3.25 25.79
CA ALA A 423 13.10 1.91 25.51
C ALA A 423 13.21 0.97 26.73
N ARG A 424 14.22 1.16 27.61
CA ARG A 424 14.28 0.43 28.90
C ARG A 424 13.15 0.81 29.85
N ARG A 425 12.83 2.11 29.99
CA ARG A 425 11.66 2.55 30.76
C ARG A 425 10.36 2.08 30.12
N GLY A 426 10.29 2.09 28.79
CA GLY A 426 9.18 1.51 28.02
C GLY A 426 8.96 0.03 28.30
N PHE A 427 10.02 -0.76 28.42
CA PHE A 427 9.94 -2.17 28.81
C PHE A 427 9.40 -2.37 30.24
N GLU A 428 9.82 -1.53 31.19
CA GLU A 428 9.29 -1.54 32.56
C GLU A 428 7.79 -1.20 32.58
N LEU A 429 7.35 -0.26 31.75
CA LEU A 429 5.93 0.04 31.56
C LEU A 429 5.18 -1.14 30.94
N PHE A 430 5.70 -1.70 29.84
CA PHE A 430 5.12 -2.82 29.10
C PHE A 430 4.86 -4.05 29.98
N THR A 431 5.81 -4.39 30.85
CA THR A 431 5.72 -5.54 31.78
C THR A 431 5.09 -5.21 33.14
N GLY A 432 5.06 -3.92 33.50
CA GLY A 432 4.50 -3.41 34.73
C GLY A 432 3.17 -2.68 34.51
N LYS A 433 3.21 -1.35 34.62
CA LYS A 433 2.03 -0.46 34.70
C LYS A 433 1.07 -0.59 33.51
N ALA A 434 1.58 -0.77 32.30
CA ALA A 434 0.78 -0.83 31.07
C ALA A 434 0.15 -2.21 30.84
N HIS A 435 0.57 -3.24 31.59
CA HIS A 435 0.04 -4.61 31.53
C HIS A 435 0.02 -5.28 30.15
N CYS A 436 0.73 -4.74 29.15
CA CYS A 436 0.74 -5.25 27.78
C CYS A 436 1.21 -6.70 27.70
N SER A 437 2.15 -7.10 28.56
CA SER A 437 2.70 -8.45 28.58
C SER A 437 1.71 -9.55 29.00
N ARG A 438 0.48 -9.20 29.44
CA ARG A 438 -0.58 -10.18 29.75
C ARG A 438 -1.06 -10.92 28.50
N CYS A 439 -1.14 -10.23 27.37
CA CYS A 439 -1.46 -10.82 26.06
C CYS A 439 -0.21 -10.91 25.17
N HIS A 440 0.68 -9.92 25.25
CA HIS A 440 1.91 -9.89 24.45
C HIS A 440 3.09 -10.51 25.21
N THR A 441 3.03 -11.84 25.35
CA THR A 441 3.88 -12.59 26.27
C THR A 441 5.37 -12.60 25.92
N ILE A 442 6.19 -12.68 26.96
CA ILE A 442 7.66 -12.77 26.92
C ILE A 442 8.05 -14.00 27.74
N SER A 443 8.80 -14.94 27.15
CA SER A 443 9.28 -16.13 27.87
C SER A 443 10.70 -15.91 28.42
N GLN A 444 11.23 -16.91 29.11
CA GLN A 444 12.60 -16.85 29.64
C GLN A 444 13.68 -16.88 28.55
N GLN A 445 13.40 -17.52 27.42
CA GLN A 445 14.40 -17.82 26.38
C GLN A 445 14.16 -17.07 25.06
N HIS A 446 12.90 -16.67 24.81
CA HIS A 446 12.49 -16.01 23.58
C HIS A 446 11.24 -15.14 23.81
N ALA A 447 10.96 -14.21 22.91
CA ALA A 447 9.72 -13.43 22.93
C ALA A 447 9.08 -13.49 21.55
N LEU A 448 7.80 -13.89 21.48
CA LEU A 448 6.99 -13.71 20.27
C LEU A 448 6.02 -12.54 20.42
N PHE A 449 5.88 -11.98 21.63
CA PHE A 449 4.99 -10.86 21.93
C PHE A 449 3.54 -11.13 21.52
N THR A 450 3.08 -12.36 21.73
CA THR A 450 1.68 -12.77 21.51
C THR A 450 1.40 -14.03 22.33
N ASP A 451 0.18 -14.19 22.77
CA ASP A 451 -0.37 -15.42 23.36
C ASP A 451 -1.18 -16.23 22.32
N ASN A 452 -1.35 -15.71 21.10
CA ASN A 452 -2.25 -16.21 20.05
C ASN A 452 -3.71 -16.37 20.52
N ALA A 453 -4.11 -15.74 21.63
CA ALA A 453 -5.48 -15.79 22.13
C ALA A 453 -6.36 -14.78 21.38
N LEU A 454 -7.68 -14.88 21.59
CA LEU A 454 -8.70 -14.09 20.92
C LEU A 454 -9.31 -13.09 21.91
N HIS A 455 -9.15 -11.80 21.66
CA HIS A 455 -9.63 -10.72 22.51
C HIS A 455 -10.52 -9.74 21.74
N ASN A 456 -11.46 -9.12 22.46
CA ASN A 456 -12.27 -8.04 21.93
C ASN A 456 -11.79 -6.72 22.53
N THR A 457 -11.22 -5.86 21.70
CA THR A 457 -10.78 -4.50 22.07
C THR A 457 -11.89 -3.46 21.90
N GLY A 458 -13.00 -3.84 21.26
CA GLY A 458 -14.13 -2.98 20.95
C GLY A 458 -14.08 -2.31 19.58
N ILE A 459 -13.00 -2.44 18.80
CA ILE A 459 -12.93 -1.86 17.44
C ILE A 459 -13.95 -2.50 16.50
N GLY A 460 -14.02 -3.84 16.46
CA GLY A 460 -15.02 -4.51 15.62
C GLY A 460 -16.46 -4.15 16.00
N TYR A 461 -16.72 -3.94 17.30
CA TYR A 461 -18.00 -3.45 17.80
C TYR A 461 -18.29 -2.04 17.29
N ALA A 462 -17.34 -1.12 17.44
CA ALA A 462 -17.47 0.25 17.00
C ALA A 462 -17.74 0.32 15.50
N ASP A 463 -17.01 -0.44 14.69
CA ASP A 463 -17.23 -0.53 13.25
C ASP A 463 -18.62 -1.07 12.91
N SER A 464 -19.08 -2.10 13.61
CA SER A 464 -20.37 -2.77 13.37
C SER A 464 -21.58 -1.96 13.85
N MET A 465 -21.40 -1.18 14.91
CA MET A 465 -22.47 -0.47 15.62
C MET A 465 -22.43 1.05 15.42
N ALA A 466 -21.40 1.57 14.74
CA ALA A 466 -21.29 2.98 14.42
C ALA A 466 -22.59 3.45 13.75
N PRO A 467 -23.32 4.42 14.34
CA PRO A 467 -24.49 4.97 13.69
C PRO A 467 -24.09 5.54 12.33
N VAL A 468 -24.94 5.33 11.32
CA VAL A 468 -24.76 5.77 9.92
C VAL A 468 -24.63 7.31 9.78
N MET A 469 -24.60 8.05 10.89
CA MET A 469 -24.89 9.49 10.97
C MET A 469 -23.71 10.38 11.41
N THR A 470 -22.51 9.87 11.63
CA THR A 470 -21.33 10.71 11.89
C THR A 470 -20.56 10.96 10.59
N PRO A 471 -20.23 12.23 10.25
CA PRO A 471 -19.30 12.54 9.17
C PRO A 471 -17.99 11.77 9.40
N GLN A 472 -17.55 11.01 8.40
CA GLN A 472 -16.30 10.27 8.50
C GLN A 472 -15.16 11.18 8.09
N LYS A 473 -14.21 11.38 9.00
CA LYS A 473 -12.91 11.98 8.71
C LYS A 473 -12.10 11.00 7.88
N LEU A 474 -12.01 11.24 6.59
CA LEU A 474 -11.24 10.45 5.65
C LEU A 474 -9.97 11.22 5.31
N GLU A 475 -8.82 10.64 5.64
CA GLU A 475 -7.55 11.14 5.15
C GLU A 475 -7.35 10.65 3.71
N ILE A 476 -7.56 11.55 2.76
CA ILE A 476 -7.48 11.23 1.32
C ILE A 476 -6.08 11.44 0.75
N ALA A 477 -5.20 12.09 1.52
CA ALA A 477 -3.78 12.27 1.28
C ALA A 477 -3.13 12.67 2.63
N PRO A 478 -1.81 12.46 2.81
CA PRO A 478 -1.13 12.79 4.06
C PRO A 478 -1.43 14.23 4.55
N GLY A 479 -2.07 14.35 5.71
CA GLY A 479 -2.49 15.60 6.35
C GLY A 479 -3.79 16.22 5.82
N ILE A 480 -4.45 15.61 4.82
CA ILE A 480 -5.70 16.10 4.22
C ILE A 480 -6.85 15.21 4.68
N ILE A 481 -7.52 15.66 5.73
CA ILE A 481 -8.71 15.02 6.30
C ILE A 481 -9.95 15.75 5.81
N ILE A 482 -10.78 15.09 5.02
CA ILE A 482 -12.11 15.58 4.64
C ILE A 482 -13.19 14.92 5.49
N GLU A 483 -14.23 15.66 5.83
CA GLU A 483 -15.43 15.09 6.45
C GLU A 483 -16.43 14.74 5.35
N VAL A 484 -16.66 13.44 5.15
CA VAL A 484 -17.59 12.95 4.14
C VAL A 484 -18.89 12.51 4.82
N ASP A 485 -20.03 12.95 4.29
CA ASP A 485 -21.34 12.44 4.72
C ASP A 485 -21.44 10.96 4.31
N LYS A 486 -21.51 10.09 5.32
CA LYS A 486 -21.59 8.64 5.14
C LYS A 486 -22.82 8.24 4.31
N LYS A 487 -23.90 9.03 4.25
CA LYS A 487 -25.05 8.75 3.38
C LYS A 487 -24.71 8.82 1.90
N GLN A 488 -23.86 9.77 1.50
CA GLN A 488 -23.43 9.89 0.11
C GLN A 488 -22.48 8.74 -0.25
N LEU A 489 -21.54 8.40 0.63
CA LEU A 489 -20.66 7.24 0.45
C LEU A 489 -21.43 5.92 0.35
N VAL A 490 -22.36 5.65 1.28
CA VAL A 490 -23.17 4.43 1.29
C VAL A 490 -24.10 4.35 0.07
N SER A 491 -24.50 5.49 -0.51
CA SER A 491 -25.34 5.50 -1.72
C SER A 491 -24.61 5.10 -3.01
N VAL A 492 -23.27 5.17 -3.03
CA VAL A 492 -22.44 4.86 -4.21
C VAL A 492 -21.42 3.75 -3.97
N SER A 493 -21.30 3.24 -2.74
CA SER A 493 -20.38 2.17 -2.34
C SER A 493 -21.16 0.90 -2.03
N GLU A 494 -20.55 -0.27 -2.26
CA GLU A 494 -21.10 -1.51 -1.73
C GLU A 494 -21.21 -1.45 -0.19
N VAL A 495 -22.26 -2.05 0.37
CA VAL A 495 -22.42 -2.13 1.83
C VAL A 495 -21.30 -2.98 2.38
N LYS A 496 -20.34 -2.35 3.08
CA LYS A 496 -19.26 -3.05 3.79
C LYS A 496 -19.91 -4.02 4.79
N PRO A 497 -19.73 -5.35 4.64
CA PRO A 497 -20.25 -6.30 5.61
C PRO A 497 -19.59 -6.05 6.96
N ASN A 498 -20.37 -6.12 8.04
CA ASN A 498 -19.82 -6.08 9.39
C ASN A 498 -18.80 -7.21 9.55
N ASP A 499 -17.66 -6.90 10.18
CA ASP A 499 -16.67 -7.89 10.61
C ASP A 499 -17.01 -8.26 12.05
N LEU A 500 -17.53 -9.46 12.26
CA LEU A 500 -17.90 -9.95 13.59
C LEU A 500 -16.78 -10.77 14.25
N GLY A 501 -15.59 -10.81 13.63
CA GLY A 501 -14.42 -11.53 14.14
C GLY A 501 -14.66 -13.03 14.22
N ARG A 502 -14.25 -13.63 15.35
CA ARG A 502 -14.37 -15.08 15.60
C ARG A 502 -15.80 -15.63 15.45
N TYR A 503 -16.82 -14.82 15.74
CA TYR A 503 -18.23 -15.20 15.60
C TYR A 503 -18.57 -15.75 14.20
N GLU A 504 -17.95 -15.24 13.14
CA GLU A 504 -18.23 -15.71 11.77
C GLU A 504 -17.91 -17.20 11.58
N ILE A 505 -17.01 -17.74 12.42
CA ILE A 505 -16.58 -19.14 12.41
C ILE A 505 -17.38 -19.98 13.39
N THR A 506 -17.57 -19.48 14.62
CA THR A 506 -18.16 -20.28 15.72
C THR A 506 -19.67 -20.15 15.82
N GLN A 507 -20.24 -19.05 15.29
CA GLN A 507 -21.63 -18.65 15.45
C GLN A 507 -22.05 -18.49 16.93
N ASN A 508 -21.09 -18.43 17.86
CA ASN A 508 -21.32 -18.25 19.28
C ASN A 508 -21.30 -16.76 19.64
N PRO A 509 -22.40 -16.16 20.12
CA PRO A 509 -22.46 -14.73 20.45
C PRO A 509 -21.37 -14.22 21.40
N ALA A 510 -20.82 -15.08 22.28
CA ALA A 510 -19.72 -14.72 23.18
C ALA A 510 -18.39 -14.43 22.45
N ASP A 511 -18.26 -14.88 21.19
CA ASP A 511 -17.07 -14.71 20.35
C ASP A 511 -17.15 -13.48 19.43
N ARG A 512 -18.20 -12.66 19.54
CA ARG A 512 -18.34 -11.45 18.73
C ARG A 512 -17.17 -10.50 18.94
N TRP A 513 -16.64 -10.02 17.82
CA TRP A 513 -15.55 -9.04 17.73
C TRP A 513 -14.27 -9.46 18.44
N ARG A 514 -14.08 -10.77 18.65
CA ARG A 514 -12.80 -11.29 19.13
C ARG A 514 -11.85 -11.53 17.96
N TYR A 515 -10.63 -11.00 18.11
CA TYR A 515 -9.54 -11.12 17.14
C TYR A 515 -8.27 -11.61 17.81
N LYS A 516 -7.42 -12.27 17.04
CA LYS A 516 -6.20 -12.89 17.52
C LYS A 516 -5.20 -11.82 17.93
N THR A 517 -4.55 -11.97 19.08
CA THR A 517 -3.42 -11.13 19.50
C THR A 517 -2.30 -11.23 18.45
N PRO A 518 -1.96 -10.14 17.73
CA PRO A 518 -0.84 -10.16 16.79
C PRO A 518 0.50 -10.17 17.55
N SER A 519 1.55 -10.68 16.91
CA SER A 519 2.92 -10.46 17.38
C SER A 519 3.27 -8.97 17.26
N LEU A 520 4.00 -8.44 18.24
CA LEU A 520 4.54 -7.07 18.19
C LEU A 520 5.96 -6.99 17.61
N ARG A 521 6.54 -8.11 17.16
CA ARG A 521 7.82 -8.07 16.45
C ARG A 521 7.65 -7.27 15.16
N ASN A 522 8.60 -6.39 14.88
CA ASN A 522 8.57 -5.50 13.72
C ASN A 522 7.35 -4.56 13.65
N ILE A 523 6.67 -4.29 14.76
CA ILE A 523 5.48 -3.42 14.78
C ILE A 523 5.73 -2.03 14.19
N GLY A 524 6.96 -1.50 14.32
CA GLY A 524 7.35 -0.23 13.71
C GLY A 524 7.38 -0.22 12.17
N LEU A 525 7.20 -1.38 11.53
CA LEU A 525 7.23 -1.59 10.08
C LEU A 525 5.89 -2.10 9.52
N THR A 526 4.80 -2.10 10.30
CA THR A 526 3.56 -2.80 9.92
C THR A 526 2.30 -1.97 10.14
N ALA A 527 2.41 -0.65 9.96
CA ALA A 527 1.23 0.21 9.89
C ALA A 527 0.36 -0.15 8.67
N PRO A 528 -0.90 0.32 8.59
CA PRO A 528 -1.71 0.74 9.72
C PRO A 528 -2.11 -0.46 10.59
N TYR A 529 -2.62 -0.18 11.79
CA TYR A 529 -2.79 -1.17 12.86
C TYR A 529 -4.23 -1.64 13.02
N MET A 530 -4.39 -2.69 13.83
CA MET A 530 -5.65 -3.39 14.13
C MET A 530 -6.15 -4.28 12.98
N HIS A 531 -7.19 -5.08 13.22
CA HIS A 531 -7.67 -6.08 12.25
C HIS A 531 -8.18 -5.47 10.93
N ASN A 532 -8.52 -4.18 10.92
CA ASN A 532 -9.10 -3.44 9.82
C ASN A 532 -8.26 -2.24 9.37
N GLY A 533 -7.08 -2.01 9.97
CA GLY A 533 -6.23 -0.86 9.63
C GLY A 533 -6.78 0.49 10.11
N SER A 534 -7.68 0.51 11.09
CA SER A 534 -8.37 1.74 11.51
C SER A 534 -7.48 2.78 12.19
N LEU A 535 -6.34 2.37 12.76
CA LEU A 535 -5.40 3.25 13.43
C LEU A 535 -4.14 3.40 12.59
N ALA A 536 -3.83 4.62 12.16
CA ALA A 536 -2.74 4.89 11.22
C ALA A 536 -1.37 4.81 11.88
N THR A 537 -1.25 5.29 13.13
CA THR A 537 0.04 5.42 13.82
C THR A 537 0.11 4.57 15.09
N LEU A 538 1.34 4.28 15.52
CA LEU A 538 1.56 3.57 16.78
C LEU A 538 1.11 4.43 17.98
N GLU A 539 1.16 5.75 17.84
CA GLU A 539 0.65 6.70 18.83
C GLU A 539 -0.85 6.52 19.03
N ASP A 540 -1.62 6.42 17.94
CA ASP A 540 -3.07 6.18 17.99
C ASP A 540 -3.39 4.87 18.71
N VAL A 541 -2.59 3.81 18.46
CA VAL A 541 -2.72 2.52 19.16
C VAL A 541 -2.48 2.68 20.66
N LEU A 542 -1.41 3.38 21.03
CA LEU A 542 -1.06 3.57 22.44
C LEU A 542 -2.09 4.42 23.18
N VAL A 543 -2.61 5.48 22.55
CA VAL A 543 -3.71 6.30 23.10
C VAL A 543 -4.96 5.44 23.27
N PHE A 544 -5.34 4.66 22.25
CA PHE A 544 -6.50 3.77 22.30
C PHE A 544 -6.45 2.78 23.46
N TYR A 545 -5.31 2.12 23.67
CA TYR A 545 -5.17 1.19 24.81
C TYR A 545 -5.05 1.94 26.14
N ASN A 546 -4.48 3.15 26.18
CA ASN A 546 -4.42 3.97 27.38
C ASN A 546 -5.82 4.36 27.89
N GLU A 547 -6.80 4.48 26.99
CA GLU A 547 -8.22 4.72 27.28
C GLU A 547 -9.00 3.44 27.67
N GLY A 548 -8.41 2.26 27.50
CA GLY A 548 -9.04 0.97 27.85
C GLY A 548 -9.90 0.35 26.74
N GLY A 549 -9.73 0.76 25.48
CA GLY A 549 -10.51 0.26 24.35
C GLY A 549 -11.95 0.79 24.32
N ILE A 550 -12.83 0.15 23.54
CA ILE A 550 -14.21 0.62 23.33
C ILE A 550 -15.21 -0.27 24.08
N ALA A 551 -15.83 0.30 25.11
CA ALA A 551 -16.80 -0.38 25.96
C ALA A 551 -17.96 -1.02 25.18
N ASN A 552 -18.19 -2.32 25.43
CA ASN A 552 -19.30 -3.09 24.87
C ASN A 552 -19.58 -4.33 25.74
N GLU A 553 -20.67 -5.05 25.45
CA GLU A 553 -21.13 -6.22 26.22
C GLU A 553 -20.10 -7.36 26.33
N ASN A 554 -19.21 -7.48 25.36
CA ASN A 554 -18.22 -8.54 25.26
C ASN A 554 -16.77 -8.00 25.30
N LEU A 555 -16.54 -6.77 25.78
CA LEU A 555 -15.19 -6.22 25.91
C LEU A 555 -14.34 -7.15 26.77
N ASP A 556 -13.09 -7.39 26.35
CA ASP A 556 -12.20 -8.26 27.12
C ASP A 556 -11.91 -7.65 28.50
N PRO A 557 -12.09 -8.38 29.62
CA PRO A 557 -11.88 -7.83 30.96
C PRO A 557 -10.45 -7.37 31.25
N LEU A 558 -9.47 -7.75 30.44
CA LEU A 558 -8.08 -7.29 30.57
C LEU A 558 -7.88 -5.85 30.06
N LEU A 559 -8.86 -5.30 29.33
CA LEU A 559 -8.81 -3.95 28.76
C LEU A 559 -9.33 -2.95 29.79
N GLU A 560 -8.41 -2.19 30.37
CA GLU A 560 -8.69 -1.16 31.37
C GLU A 560 -7.88 0.11 31.06
N PRO A 561 -8.35 1.31 31.44
CA PRO A 561 -7.57 2.53 31.26
C PRO A 561 -6.21 2.47 32.00
N LEU A 562 -5.12 2.61 31.25
CA LEU A 562 -3.75 2.42 31.76
C LEU A 562 -3.22 3.64 32.55
N LYS A 563 -3.82 4.82 32.32
CA LYS A 563 -3.45 6.09 32.98
C LYS A 563 -1.95 6.41 32.84
N LEU A 564 -1.41 6.16 31.65
CA LEU A 564 -0.08 6.57 31.25
C LEU A 564 -0.11 8.06 30.87
N ASN A 565 0.92 8.79 31.27
CA ASN A 565 1.16 10.17 30.80
C ASN A 565 1.95 10.17 29.48
N ASP A 566 2.08 11.34 28.85
CA ASP A 566 2.73 11.50 27.53
C ASP A 566 4.18 10.99 27.49
N ASN A 567 4.96 11.17 28.57
CA ASN A 567 6.32 10.66 28.64
C ASN A 567 6.35 9.13 28.73
N GLU A 568 5.42 8.54 29.49
CA GLU A 568 5.28 7.08 29.59
C GLU A 568 4.84 6.48 28.24
N LEU A 569 3.93 7.14 27.53
CA LEU A 569 3.52 6.74 26.17
C LEU A 569 4.70 6.81 25.20
N SER A 570 5.51 7.87 25.26
CA SER A 570 6.71 8.02 24.42
C SER A 570 7.76 6.95 24.73
N ASP A 571 8.00 6.64 26.01
CA ASP A 571 8.92 5.58 26.42
C ASP A 571 8.43 4.20 25.96
N LEU A 572 7.12 3.92 26.08
CA LEU A 572 6.50 2.67 25.62
C LEU A 572 6.60 2.54 24.09
N LYS A 573 6.36 3.62 23.34
CA LYS A 573 6.58 3.67 21.89
C LYS A 573 8.03 3.32 21.54
N ALA A 574 9.00 3.94 22.21
CA ALA A 574 10.42 3.67 21.97
C ALA A 574 10.80 2.20 22.23
N PHE A 575 10.14 1.53 23.18
CA PHE A 575 10.30 0.10 23.39
C PHE A 575 9.74 -0.73 22.22
N LEU A 576 8.52 -0.42 21.75
CA LEU A 576 7.89 -1.12 20.64
C LEU A 576 8.67 -0.97 19.33
N GLU A 577 9.22 0.21 19.04
CA GLU A 577 10.09 0.45 17.88
C GLU A 577 11.39 -0.38 17.96
N ALA A 578 11.90 -0.63 19.18
CA ALA A 578 13.08 -1.43 19.43
C ALA A 578 12.88 -2.94 19.25
N LEU A 579 11.65 -3.39 18.90
CA LEU A 579 11.32 -4.77 18.56
C LEU A 579 11.53 -5.11 17.07
N THR A 580 12.01 -4.15 16.28
CA THR A 580 12.34 -4.35 14.86
C THR A 580 13.64 -5.16 14.73
N GLY A 581 13.58 -6.26 13.99
CA GLY A 581 14.74 -7.12 13.74
C GLY A 581 15.76 -6.46 12.81
N ASP A 582 17.04 -6.78 13.01
CA ASP A 582 18.13 -6.20 12.23
C ASP A 582 18.41 -6.90 10.89
N ASN A 583 17.79 -8.06 10.68
CA ASN A 583 17.90 -8.85 9.45
C ASN A 583 16.74 -8.60 8.46
N THR A 584 15.90 -7.59 8.68
CA THR A 584 14.77 -7.27 7.80
C THR A 584 15.23 -6.84 6.40
N VAL A 585 16.33 -6.07 6.30
CA VAL A 585 16.95 -5.69 5.02
C VAL A 585 17.32 -6.91 4.18
N GLU A 586 17.91 -7.94 4.81
CA GLU A 586 18.33 -9.15 4.12
C GLU A 586 17.12 -9.92 3.58
N LEU A 587 16.06 -10.06 4.38
CA LEU A 587 14.82 -10.73 3.96
C LEU A 587 14.12 -10.01 2.80
N VAL A 588 14.13 -8.67 2.80
CA VAL A 588 13.60 -7.86 1.70
C VAL A 588 14.47 -8.00 0.45
N ALA A 589 15.80 -7.93 0.59
CA ALA A 589 16.71 -8.11 -0.52
C ALA A 589 16.58 -9.49 -1.17
N ASP A 590 16.42 -10.56 -0.38
CA ASP A 590 16.10 -11.88 -0.93
C ASP A 590 14.82 -11.84 -1.74
N ALA A 591 13.72 -11.35 -1.15
CA ALA A 591 12.42 -11.30 -1.80
C ALA A 591 12.47 -10.56 -3.16
N LEU A 592 13.22 -9.45 -3.24
CA LEU A 592 13.37 -8.65 -4.45
C LEU A 592 14.11 -9.35 -5.60
N THR A 593 14.86 -10.42 -5.31
CA THR A 593 15.53 -11.22 -6.35
C THR A 593 14.65 -12.37 -6.86
N ALA A 594 13.40 -12.50 -6.40
CA ALA A 594 12.52 -13.57 -6.81
C ALA A 594 12.01 -13.30 -8.23
N PRO A 595 11.95 -14.31 -9.11
CA PRO A 595 11.39 -14.13 -10.44
C PRO A 595 9.89 -13.86 -10.33
N ILE A 596 9.43 -12.73 -10.87
CA ILE A 596 8.00 -12.42 -10.99
C ILE A 596 7.45 -13.24 -12.15
N GLY A 597 6.37 -13.98 -11.90
CA GLY A 597 5.66 -14.68 -12.96
C GLY A 597 4.72 -13.73 -13.67
N ASP A 598 5.16 -13.15 -14.78
CA ASP A 598 4.32 -12.31 -15.65
C ASP A 598 3.74 -13.16 -16.81
N SER A 599 2.59 -12.73 -17.34
CA SER A 599 2.01 -13.30 -18.56
C SER A 599 2.81 -12.78 -19.77
N GLU A 600 3.43 -13.68 -20.54
CA GLU A 600 3.97 -13.35 -21.89
C GLU A 600 2.86 -12.92 -22.86
#